data_AF-A0A959SPJ1-F1
#
_entry.id   AF-A0A959SPJ1-F1
#
_cell.length_a   1.000
_cell.length_b   1.000
_cell.length_c   1.000
_cell.angle_alpha   90.00
_cell.angle_beta   90.00
_cell.angle_gamma   90.00
#
_symmetry.space_group_name_H-M   'P 1'
#
loop_
_entity.id
_entity.type
_entity.pdbx_description
1 polymer ?
#
loop_
_entity_poly.entity_id
_entity_poly.type
_entity_poly.pdbx_seq_one_letter_code
_entity_poly.pdbx_strand_id
1 'polypeptide(L)'
;MISKARIHQFRDRVLFFFPFQLLVLHLKKNHLTLLSWLLLFGYITQGVGLKYGIPYVFLYPEYFGSANIWSFLMLGFSVGGFITAFNLFTYTAHAYRFPFVATLARPFLKFNINNGIIPAAFVLTYLWCSARLQLYKELVPAGDVAVHLLGFLIGIGLFLLLALVYFTRTNMDVHQMMARHEDTFRPEPVMEDIIPAVPPQRLQQRKASRWL
;
A
#
# COMPACT_ATOMS: atom_id res chain seq x y z
N MET A 1 -31.26 29.61 -3.51
CA MET A 1 -30.44 29.10 -2.39
C MET A 1 -30.12 27.59 -2.45
N ILE A 2 -30.85 26.77 -3.22
CA ILE A 2 -30.69 25.29 -3.23
C ILE A 2 -29.38 24.81 -3.91
N SER A 3 -28.82 25.59 -4.86
CA SER A 3 -27.60 25.23 -5.59
C SER A 3 -26.33 25.22 -4.72
N LYS A 4 -26.13 26.23 -3.85
CA LYS A 4 -24.94 26.31 -2.97
C LYS A 4 -24.89 25.16 -1.97
N ALA A 5 -26.02 24.79 -1.36
CA ALA A 5 -26.09 23.68 -0.41
C ALA A 5 -25.72 22.32 -1.06
N ARG A 6 -26.13 22.09 -2.32
CA ARG A 6 -25.77 20.89 -3.08
C ARG A 6 -24.27 20.83 -3.39
N ILE A 7 -23.66 21.96 -3.74
CA ILE A 7 -22.20 22.06 -4.01
C ILE A 7 -21.39 21.80 -2.73
N HIS A 8 -21.82 22.35 -1.59
CA HIS A 8 -21.18 22.09 -0.29
C HIS A 8 -21.27 20.60 0.08
N GLN A 9 -22.47 20.00 0.00
CA GLN A 9 -22.66 18.58 0.28
C GLN A 9 -21.85 17.67 -0.67
N PHE A 10 -21.71 18.05 -1.93
CA PHE A 10 -20.88 17.30 -2.89
C PHE A 10 -19.40 17.37 -2.54
N ARG A 11 -18.88 18.57 -2.21
CA ARG A 11 -17.50 18.75 -1.75
C ARG A 11 -17.22 17.94 -0.50
N ASP A 12 -18.13 17.96 0.48
CA ASP A 12 -17.96 17.20 1.72
C ASP A 12 -17.92 15.70 1.42
N ARG A 13 -18.79 15.17 0.56
CA ARG A 13 -18.76 13.76 0.15
C ARG A 13 -17.45 13.35 -0.53
N VAL A 14 -16.89 14.20 -1.39
CA VAL A 14 -15.60 13.94 -2.04
C VAL A 14 -14.46 13.96 -1.02
N LEU A 15 -14.49 14.89 -0.06
CA LEU A 15 -13.49 15.00 1.00
C LEU A 15 -13.57 13.85 2.03
N PHE A 16 -14.78 13.36 2.33
CA PHE A 16 -15.00 12.22 3.22
C PHE A 16 -14.87 10.87 2.51
N PHE A 17 -14.63 10.85 1.19
CA PHE A 17 -14.36 9.63 0.47
C PHE A 17 -12.99 9.08 0.86
N PHE A 18 -12.96 7.86 1.40
CA PHE A 18 -11.76 7.28 2.01
C PHE A 18 -10.52 7.26 1.09
N PRO A 19 -10.62 6.94 -0.21
CA PRO A 19 -9.49 7.07 -1.14
C PRO A 19 -8.90 8.49 -1.23
N PHE A 20 -9.73 9.53 -1.17
CA PHE A 20 -9.26 10.90 -1.21
C PHE A 20 -8.57 11.29 0.12
N GLN A 21 -9.09 10.82 1.25
CA GLN A 21 -8.46 11.00 2.55
C GLN A 21 -7.06 10.37 2.60
N LEU A 22 -6.87 9.21 1.97
CA LEU A 22 -5.56 8.56 1.84
C LEU A 22 -4.60 9.39 0.99
N LEU A 23 -5.06 9.98 -0.11
CA LEU A 23 -4.24 10.87 -0.93
C LEU A 23 -3.77 12.09 -0.13
N VAL A 24 -4.67 12.74 0.61
CA VAL A 24 -4.33 13.86 1.51
C VAL A 24 -3.35 13.41 2.60
N LEU A 25 -3.50 12.19 3.13
CA LEU A 25 -2.58 11.63 4.11
C LEU A 25 -1.17 11.47 3.55
N HIS A 26 -1.03 10.98 2.31
CA HIS A 26 0.28 10.87 1.66
C HIS A 26 0.95 12.23 1.56
N LEU A 27 0.21 13.26 1.10
CA LEU A 27 0.75 14.62 0.95
C LEU A 27 1.19 15.24 2.27
N LYS A 28 0.53 14.92 3.39
CA LYS A 28 0.82 15.54 4.69
C LYS A 28 1.87 14.78 5.51
N LYS A 29 1.96 13.47 5.35
CA LYS A 29 2.67 12.60 6.31
C LYS A 29 3.64 11.64 5.67
N ASN A 30 3.51 11.35 4.37
CA ASN A 30 4.31 10.33 3.70
C ASN A 30 5.15 10.89 2.55
N HIS A 31 5.94 11.93 2.84
CA HIS A 31 6.76 12.64 1.85
C HIS A 31 7.79 11.74 1.17
N LEU A 32 8.44 10.82 1.91
CA LEU A 32 9.47 9.94 1.36
C LEU A 32 8.89 8.98 0.31
N THR A 33 7.74 8.37 0.62
CA THR A 33 7.07 7.49 -0.32
C THR A 33 6.49 8.26 -1.51
N LEU A 34 5.99 9.49 -1.32
CA LEU A 34 5.60 10.33 -2.44
C LEU A 34 6.79 10.71 -3.32
N LEU A 35 7.96 10.96 -2.74
CA LEU A 35 9.17 11.26 -3.48
C LEU A 35 9.56 10.08 -4.40
N SER A 36 9.48 8.84 -3.91
CA SER A 36 9.77 7.67 -4.75
C SER A 36 8.78 7.54 -5.91
N TRP A 37 7.49 7.79 -5.67
CA TRP A 37 6.49 7.86 -6.75
C TRP A 37 6.77 8.98 -7.75
N LEU A 38 7.05 10.20 -7.27
CA LEU A 38 7.35 11.36 -8.13
C LEU A 38 8.57 11.10 -9.02
N LEU A 39 9.60 10.45 -8.48
CA LEU A 39 10.79 10.06 -9.23
C LEU A 39 10.45 9.02 -10.31
N LEU A 40 9.66 8.00 -9.99
CA LEU A 40 9.18 7.02 -10.99
C LEU A 40 8.34 7.69 -12.08
N PHE A 41 7.41 8.59 -11.71
CA PHE A 41 6.68 9.42 -12.66
C PHE A 41 7.61 10.25 -13.54
N GLY A 42 8.65 10.85 -12.96
CA GLY A 42 9.67 11.62 -13.68
C GLY A 42 10.42 10.79 -14.73
N TYR A 43 10.72 9.53 -14.43
CA TYR A 43 11.35 8.62 -15.40
C TYR A 43 10.40 8.26 -16.54
N ILE A 44 9.18 7.82 -16.24
CA ILE A 44 8.25 7.37 -17.30
C ILE A 44 7.72 8.54 -18.16
N THR A 45 7.68 9.76 -17.62
CA THR A 45 7.27 10.96 -18.35
C THR A 45 8.42 11.62 -19.13
N GLN A 46 9.64 11.06 -19.04
CA GLN A 46 10.86 11.63 -19.65
C GLN A 46 11.28 13.00 -19.07
N GLY A 47 10.73 13.41 -17.92
CA GLY A 47 11.08 14.67 -17.25
C GLY A 47 12.41 14.61 -16.49
N VAL A 48 12.84 13.41 -16.07
CA VAL A 48 14.08 13.18 -15.31
C VAL A 48 14.92 12.11 -16.00
N GLY A 49 16.25 12.27 -15.99
CA GLY A 49 17.18 11.22 -16.43
C GLY A 49 17.29 11.03 -17.94
N LEU A 50 16.68 11.91 -18.75
CA LEU A 50 16.66 11.79 -20.22
C LEU A 50 18.07 11.74 -20.83
N LYS A 51 19.00 12.57 -20.34
CA LYS A 51 20.40 12.59 -20.81
C LYS A 51 21.15 11.27 -20.56
N TYR A 52 20.70 10.50 -19.57
CA TYR A 52 21.32 9.23 -19.18
C TYR A 52 20.56 8.02 -19.74
N GLY A 53 19.53 8.24 -20.56
CA GLY A 53 18.75 7.16 -21.17
C GLY A 53 17.81 6.42 -20.19
N ILE A 54 17.71 6.83 -18.93
CA ILE A 54 16.91 6.15 -17.89
C ILE A 54 15.46 5.92 -18.35
N PRO A 55 14.74 6.91 -18.92
CA PRO A 55 13.38 6.70 -19.39
C PRO A 55 13.22 5.58 -20.42
N TYR A 56 14.23 5.35 -21.28
CA TYR A 56 14.16 4.31 -22.32
C TYR A 56 14.22 2.92 -21.71
N VAL A 57 15.08 2.71 -20.71
CA VAL A 57 15.18 1.43 -19.98
C VAL A 57 13.88 1.10 -19.24
N PHE A 58 13.17 2.11 -18.73
CA PHE A 58 11.87 1.90 -18.09
C PHE A 58 10.75 1.67 -19.10
N LEU A 59 10.65 2.47 -20.16
CA LEU A 59 9.52 2.44 -21.09
C LEU A 59 9.63 1.34 -22.15
N TYR A 60 10.84 0.90 -22.45
CA TYR A 60 11.17 -0.16 -23.40
C TYR A 60 12.29 -1.04 -22.84
N PRO A 61 11.99 -1.85 -21.80
CA PRO A 61 12.99 -2.67 -21.14
C PRO A 61 13.54 -3.75 -22.08
N GLU A 62 14.86 -3.89 -22.09
CA GLU A 62 15.56 -4.93 -22.85
C GLU A 62 16.10 -6.01 -21.91
N TYR A 63 15.97 -7.27 -22.33
CA TYR A 63 16.53 -8.43 -21.66
C TYR A 63 17.30 -9.25 -22.69
N PHE A 64 18.56 -9.57 -22.39
CA PHE A 64 19.49 -10.20 -23.34
C PHE A 64 19.52 -9.52 -24.73
N GLY A 65 19.51 -8.18 -24.75
CA GLY A 65 19.58 -7.39 -26.00
C GLY A 65 18.29 -7.43 -26.83
N SER A 66 17.16 -7.82 -26.24
CA SER A 66 15.86 -7.83 -26.91
C SER A 66 14.75 -7.34 -26.00
N ALA A 67 13.88 -6.47 -26.52
CA ALA A 67 12.67 -6.03 -25.83
C ALA A 67 11.54 -6.99 -26.17
N ASN A 68 11.42 -8.05 -25.36
CA ASN A 68 10.40 -9.08 -25.50
C ASN A 68 9.36 -8.99 -24.40
N ILE A 69 8.27 -9.76 -24.53
CA ILE A 69 7.23 -9.89 -23.50
C ILE A 69 7.82 -10.21 -22.11
N TRP A 70 8.90 -10.99 -22.03
CA TRP A 70 9.57 -11.34 -20.78
C TRP A 70 10.18 -10.13 -20.07
N SER A 71 10.79 -9.21 -20.82
CA SER A 71 11.36 -7.97 -20.29
C SER A 71 10.28 -7.12 -19.63
N PHE A 72 9.14 -6.99 -20.32
CA PHE A 72 7.97 -6.27 -19.81
C PHE A 72 7.32 -6.99 -18.62
N LEU A 73 7.27 -8.33 -18.63
CA LEU A 73 6.75 -9.13 -17.53
C LEU A 73 7.58 -8.96 -16.27
N MET A 74 8.92 -9.01 -16.37
CA MET A 74 9.82 -8.78 -15.24
C MET A 74 9.66 -7.38 -14.66
N LEU A 75 9.62 -6.36 -15.54
CA LEU A 75 9.38 -4.99 -15.10
C LEU A 75 8.01 -4.85 -14.41
N GLY A 76 6.97 -5.43 -14.98
CA GLY A 76 5.63 -5.48 -14.39
C GLY A 76 5.62 -6.17 -13.03
N PHE A 77 6.33 -7.29 -12.89
CA PHE A 77 6.49 -8.02 -11.64
C PHE A 77 7.17 -7.16 -10.57
N SER A 78 8.26 -6.47 -10.92
CA SER A 78 8.94 -5.52 -10.01
C SER A 78 8.03 -4.35 -9.60
N VAL A 79 7.26 -3.79 -10.55
CA VAL A 79 6.27 -2.74 -10.26
C VAL A 79 5.16 -3.27 -9.35
N GLY A 80 4.67 -4.49 -9.56
CA GLY A 80 3.70 -5.15 -8.66
C GLY A 80 4.24 -5.31 -7.24
N GLY A 81 5.54 -5.65 -7.11
CA GLY A 81 6.25 -5.67 -5.84
C GLY A 81 6.31 -4.32 -5.16
N PHE A 82 6.68 -3.28 -5.91
CA PHE A 82 6.69 -1.91 -5.42
C PHE A 82 5.30 -1.43 -4.97
N ILE A 83 4.24 -1.73 -5.73
CA ILE A 83 2.84 -1.40 -5.37
C ILE A 83 2.44 -2.11 -4.08
N THR A 84 2.80 -3.39 -3.92
CA THR A 84 2.49 -4.16 -2.70
C THR A 84 3.25 -3.59 -1.50
N ALA A 85 4.54 -3.28 -1.65
CA ALA A 85 5.36 -2.68 -0.60
C ALA A 85 4.83 -1.30 -0.19
N PHE A 86 4.44 -0.47 -1.16
CA PHE A 86 3.79 0.82 -0.92
C PHE A 86 2.53 0.68 -0.05
N ASN A 87 1.65 -0.25 -0.40
CA ASN A 87 0.43 -0.48 0.34
C ASN A 87 0.69 -1.05 1.74
N LEU A 88 1.63 -2.00 1.86
CA LEU A 88 2.03 -2.58 3.13
C LEU A 88 2.59 -1.53 4.08
N PHE A 89 3.54 -0.71 3.62
CA PHE A 89 4.12 0.36 4.41
C PHE A 89 3.07 1.38 4.87
N THR A 90 2.19 1.80 3.96
CA THR A 90 1.16 2.79 4.32
C THR A 90 0.16 2.21 5.32
N TYR A 91 -0.21 0.93 5.17
CA TYR A 91 -1.07 0.24 6.11
C TYR A 91 -0.42 0.16 7.50
N THR A 92 0.81 -0.34 7.62
CA THR A 92 1.46 -0.46 8.93
C THR A 92 1.72 0.88 9.60
N ALA A 93 2.10 1.90 8.83
CA ALA A 93 2.43 3.22 9.37
C ALA A 93 1.20 4.05 9.77
N HIS A 94 0.04 3.83 9.14
CA HIS A 94 -1.11 4.75 9.24
C HIS A 94 -2.48 4.10 9.45
N ALA A 95 -2.59 2.77 9.43
CA ALA A 95 -3.89 2.10 9.64
C ALA A 95 -4.52 2.43 11.01
N TYR A 96 -3.71 2.67 12.04
CA TYR A 96 -4.22 3.05 13.38
C TYR A 96 -5.05 4.35 13.37
N ARG A 97 -4.87 5.21 12.37
CA ARG A 97 -5.63 6.47 12.22
C ARG A 97 -7.03 6.26 11.68
N PHE A 98 -7.33 5.06 11.20
CA PHE A 98 -8.62 4.68 10.62
C PHE A 98 -9.18 3.45 11.34
N PRO A 99 -9.70 3.60 12.59
CA PRO A 99 -10.17 2.48 13.40
C PRO A 99 -11.26 1.63 12.72
N PHE A 100 -12.10 2.26 11.89
CA PHE A 100 -13.13 1.57 11.12
C PHE A 100 -12.56 0.53 10.14
N VAL A 101 -11.29 0.64 9.73
CA VAL A 101 -10.66 -0.34 8.85
C VAL A 101 -10.47 -1.66 9.59
N ALA A 102 -10.11 -1.60 10.88
CA ALA A 102 -9.89 -2.78 11.71
C ALA A 102 -11.18 -3.57 11.99
N THR A 103 -12.34 -2.92 11.95
CA THR A 103 -13.64 -3.59 12.13
C THR A 103 -14.15 -4.28 10.87
N LEU A 104 -13.48 -4.12 9.72
CA LEU A 104 -13.89 -4.74 8.46
C LEU A 104 -13.26 -6.12 8.29
N ALA A 105 -14.02 -7.05 7.71
CA ALA A 105 -13.45 -8.30 7.22
C ALA A 105 -12.36 -8.03 6.17
N ARG A 106 -11.18 -8.66 6.34
CA ARG A 106 -9.99 -8.51 5.48
C ARG A 106 -9.51 -7.03 5.38
N PRO A 107 -9.09 -6.43 6.52
CA PRO A 107 -8.78 -5.00 6.61
C PRO A 107 -7.72 -4.54 5.62
N PHE A 108 -6.64 -5.33 5.47
CA PHE A 108 -5.56 -5.05 4.53
C PHE A 108 -6.04 -4.96 3.08
N LEU A 109 -6.82 -5.94 2.60
CA LEU A 109 -7.28 -5.95 1.20
C LEU A 109 -8.15 -4.73 0.88
N LYS A 110 -9.06 -4.37 1.79
CA LYS A 110 -9.89 -3.17 1.61
C LYS A 110 -9.06 -1.90 1.63
N PHE A 111 -8.04 -1.82 2.47
CA PHE A 111 -7.11 -0.71 2.48
C PHE A 111 -6.35 -0.58 1.15
N ASN A 112 -5.83 -1.69 0.61
CA ASN A 112 -5.07 -1.71 -0.65
C ASN A 112 -5.91 -1.20 -1.83
N ILE A 113 -7.17 -1.64 -1.93
CA ILE A 113 -8.08 -1.20 -3.00
C ILE A 113 -8.33 0.32 -2.91
N ASN A 114 -8.55 0.84 -1.70
CA ASN A 114 -8.78 2.27 -1.51
C ASN A 114 -7.51 3.12 -1.68
N ASN A 115 -6.34 2.56 -1.38
CA ASN A 115 -5.04 3.19 -1.59
C ASN A 115 -4.50 2.99 -3.04
N GLY A 116 -5.36 2.55 -3.96
CA GLY A 116 -4.99 2.25 -5.34
C GLY A 116 -4.84 3.46 -6.26
N ILE A 117 -5.20 4.68 -5.83
CA ILE A 117 -5.22 5.87 -6.72
C ILE A 117 -3.84 6.15 -7.32
N ILE A 118 -2.80 6.25 -6.49
CA ILE A 118 -1.43 6.55 -6.95
C ILE A 118 -0.88 5.41 -7.83
N PRO A 119 -0.94 4.12 -7.39
CA PRO A 119 -0.56 2.99 -8.24
C PRO A 119 -1.30 2.95 -9.59
N ALA A 120 -2.62 3.13 -9.59
CA ALA A 120 -3.41 3.08 -10.81
C ALA A 120 -3.05 4.22 -11.77
N ALA A 121 -2.87 5.44 -11.24
CA ALA A 121 -2.40 6.58 -12.03
C ALA A 121 -1.01 6.31 -12.65
N PHE A 122 -0.11 5.68 -11.91
CA PHE A 122 1.21 5.31 -12.42
C PHE A 122 1.12 4.28 -13.54
N VAL A 123 0.35 3.20 -13.34
CA VAL A 123 0.15 2.16 -14.36
C VAL A 123 -0.44 2.76 -15.63
N LEU A 124 -1.49 3.57 -15.54
CA LEU A 124 -2.11 4.21 -16.70
C LEU A 124 -1.13 5.14 -17.43
N THR A 125 -0.36 5.94 -16.69
CA THR A 125 0.65 6.83 -17.27
C THR A 125 1.77 6.03 -17.95
N TYR A 126 2.21 4.93 -17.33
CA TYR A 126 3.21 4.04 -17.91
C TYR A 126 2.73 3.43 -19.22
N LEU A 127 1.51 2.88 -19.25
CA LEU A 127 0.92 2.29 -20.46
C LEU A 127 0.88 3.31 -21.60
N TRP A 128 0.43 4.53 -21.31
CA TRP A 128 0.38 5.61 -22.29
C TRP A 128 1.78 6.00 -22.81
N CYS A 129 2.72 6.27 -21.89
CA CYS A 129 4.07 6.71 -22.24
C CYS A 129 4.86 5.63 -22.97
N SER A 130 4.71 4.36 -22.57
CA SER A 130 5.37 3.21 -23.20
C SER A 130 4.80 2.96 -24.59
N ALA A 131 3.46 2.97 -24.76
CA ALA A 131 2.83 2.84 -26.07
C ALA A 131 3.30 3.93 -27.03
N ARG A 132 3.32 5.20 -26.57
CA ARG A 132 3.81 6.32 -27.37
C ARG A 132 5.28 6.15 -27.76
N LEU A 133 6.13 5.72 -26.83
CA LEU A 133 7.54 5.53 -27.13
C LEU A 133 7.74 4.43 -28.17
N GLN A 134 7.08 3.28 -28.00
CA GLN A 134 7.21 2.13 -28.90
C GLN A 134 6.73 2.44 -30.31
N LEU A 135 5.58 3.12 -30.45
CA LEU A 135 5.00 3.42 -31.75
C LEU A 135 5.77 4.50 -32.52
N TYR A 136 6.21 5.56 -31.84
CA TYR A 136 6.75 6.74 -32.52
C TYR A 136 8.28 6.84 -32.51
N LYS A 137 8.98 6.18 -31.58
CA LYS A 137 10.45 6.20 -31.51
C LYS A 137 11.07 4.88 -31.96
N GLU A 138 10.59 3.76 -31.41
CA GLU A 138 11.12 2.42 -31.72
C GLU A 138 10.46 1.79 -32.96
N LEU A 139 9.41 2.43 -33.50
CA LEU A 139 8.69 2.00 -34.70
C LEU A 139 8.18 0.55 -34.63
N VAL A 140 7.84 0.10 -33.43
CA VAL A 140 7.34 -1.25 -33.16
C VAL A 140 5.91 -1.39 -33.69
N PRO A 141 5.56 -2.48 -34.38
CA PRO A 141 4.19 -2.74 -34.82
C PRO A 141 3.19 -2.71 -33.66
N ALA A 142 2.02 -2.11 -33.88
CA ALA A 142 1.02 -1.92 -32.81
C ALA A 142 0.56 -3.22 -32.12
N GLY A 143 0.57 -4.35 -32.86
CA GLY A 143 0.28 -5.66 -32.29
C GLY A 143 1.31 -6.09 -31.24
N ASP A 144 2.60 -5.92 -31.53
CA ASP A 144 3.69 -6.27 -30.60
C ASP A 144 3.70 -5.32 -29.40
N VAL A 145 3.38 -4.04 -29.61
CA VAL A 145 3.17 -3.08 -28.51
C VAL A 145 2.08 -3.57 -27.56
N ALA A 146 0.95 -4.04 -28.08
CA ALA A 146 -0.12 -4.57 -27.24
C ALA A 146 0.35 -5.81 -26.43
N VAL A 147 1.12 -6.70 -27.06
CA VAL A 147 1.71 -7.88 -26.37
C VAL A 147 2.67 -7.45 -25.26
N HIS A 148 3.52 -6.46 -25.50
CA HIS A 148 4.43 -5.90 -24.48
C HIS A 148 3.67 -5.31 -23.29
N LEU A 149 2.65 -4.49 -23.55
CA LEU A 149 1.84 -3.88 -22.50
C LEU A 149 1.02 -4.91 -21.72
N LEU A 150 0.52 -5.96 -22.39
CA LEU A 150 -0.12 -7.09 -21.73
C LEU A 150 0.86 -7.86 -20.85
N GLY A 151 2.08 -8.11 -21.32
CA GLY A 151 3.15 -8.72 -20.52
C GLY A 151 3.42 -7.96 -19.22
N PHE A 152 3.49 -6.62 -19.31
CA PHE A 152 3.63 -5.75 -18.14
C PHE A 152 2.45 -5.88 -17.16
N LEU A 153 1.20 -5.85 -17.65
CA LEU A 153 0.01 -6.00 -16.81
C LEU A 153 -0.08 -7.39 -16.17
N ILE A 154 0.28 -8.44 -16.90
CA ILE A 154 0.36 -9.82 -16.40
C ILE A 154 1.43 -9.90 -15.30
N GLY A 155 2.60 -9.28 -15.49
CA GLY A 155 3.65 -9.23 -14.47
C GLY A 155 3.17 -8.60 -13.16
N ILE A 156 2.47 -7.45 -13.25
CA ILE A 156 1.86 -6.81 -12.07
C ILE A 156 0.84 -7.75 -11.42
N GLY A 157 -0.08 -8.30 -12.22
CA GLY A 157 -1.12 -9.20 -11.74
C GLY A 157 -0.56 -10.44 -11.05
N LEU A 158 0.51 -11.02 -11.59
CA LEU A 158 1.21 -12.18 -11.03
C LEU A 158 1.76 -11.87 -9.64
N PHE A 159 2.45 -10.73 -9.48
CA PHE A 159 2.97 -10.35 -8.17
C PHE A 159 1.83 -10.09 -7.17
N LEU A 160 0.79 -9.36 -7.58
CA LEU A 160 -0.36 -9.07 -6.72
C LEU A 160 -1.09 -10.35 -6.30
N LEU A 161 -1.21 -11.33 -7.19
CA LEU A 161 -1.78 -12.63 -6.89
C LEU A 161 -0.91 -13.39 -5.87
N LEU A 162 0.41 -13.42 -6.07
CA LEU A 162 1.33 -14.05 -5.11
C LEU A 162 1.24 -13.39 -3.74
N ALA A 163 1.22 -12.06 -3.68
CA ALA A 163 1.04 -11.30 -2.44
C ALA A 163 -0.31 -11.63 -1.79
N LEU A 164 -1.40 -11.67 -2.55
CA LEU A 164 -2.72 -12.02 -2.04
C LEU A 164 -2.76 -13.44 -1.46
N VAL A 165 -2.20 -14.43 -2.17
CA VAL A 165 -2.09 -15.81 -1.68
C VAL A 165 -1.26 -15.87 -0.41
N TYR A 166 -0.11 -15.20 -0.38
CA TYR A 166 0.75 -15.12 0.80
C TYR A 166 -0.01 -14.54 2.01
N PHE A 167 -0.57 -13.33 1.86
CA PHE A 167 -1.27 -12.67 2.97
C PHE A 167 -2.51 -13.44 3.41
N THR A 168 -3.27 -14.05 2.51
CA THR A 168 -4.47 -14.81 2.90
C THR A 168 -4.12 -16.10 3.65
N ARG A 169 -2.99 -16.74 3.33
CA ARG A 169 -2.51 -17.93 4.04
C ARG A 169 -1.84 -17.60 5.38
N THR A 170 -1.07 -16.52 5.45
CA THR A 170 -0.29 -16.13 6.65
C THR A 170 -1.10 -15.28 7.66
N ASN A 171 -2.24 -14.68 7.26
CA ASN A 171 -3.08 -13.84 8.15
C ASN A 171 -3.69 -14.56 9.37
N MET A 172 -3.49 -15.89 9.54
CA MET A 172 -3.90 -16.59 10.76
C MET A 172 -3.04 -16.28 11.98
N ASP A 173 -1.77 -15.88 11.81
CA ASP A 173 -0.85 -15.71 12.95
C ASP A 173 -0.94 -14.32 13.60
N VAL A 174 -1.38 -13.28 12.88
CA VAL A 174 -1.46 -11.91 13.44
C VAL A 174 -2.53 -11.81 14.52
N HIS A 175 -3.66 -12.52 14.37
CA HIS A 175 -4.67 -12.59 15.43
C HIS A 175 -4.14 -13.32 16.68
N GLN A 176 -3.30 -14.34 16.51
CA GLN A 176 -2.65 -15.01 17.64
C GLN A 176 -1.60 -14.12 18.31
N MET A 177 -0.88 -13.28 17.56
CA MET A 177 0.06 -12.31 18.13
C MET A 177 -0.64 -11.19 18.90
N MET A 178 -1.80 -10.70 18.44
CA MET A 178 -2.59 -9.70 19.17
C MET A 178 -3.28 -10.31 20.40
N ALA A 179 -3.85 -11.52 20.29
CA ALA A 179 -4.42 -12.25 21.43
C ALA A 179 -3.35 -12.55 22.50
N ARG A 180 -2.13 -12.91 22.09
CA ARG A 180 -1.01 -13.11 23.01
C ARG A 180 -0.61 -11.82 23.74
N HIS A 181 -0.82 -10.65 23.15
CA HIS A 181 -0.53 -9.38 23.81
C HIS A 181 -1.57 -8.99 24.87
N GLU A 182 -2.83 -9.40 24.70
CA GLU A 182 -3.88 -9.29 25.72
C GLU A 182 -3.64 -10.28 26.87
N ASP A 183 -3.23 -11.51 26.57
CA ASP A 183 -2.90 -12.53 27.59
C ASP A 183 -1.57 -12.27 28.32
N THR A 184 -0.66 -11.50 27.70
CA THR A 184 0.64 -11.10 28.29
C THR A 184 0.64 -9.66 28.77
N PHE A 185 -0.51 -8.97 28.79
CA PHE A 185 -0.64 -7.72 29.56
C PHE A 185 -0.64 -8.05 31.05
N ARG A 186 0.56 -8.32 31.58
CA ARG A 186 0.83 -8.10 32.99
C ARG A 186 1.02 -6.60 33.13
N PRO A 187 0.13 -5.87 33.81
CA PRO A 187 0.46 -4.50 34.16
C PRO A 187 1.78 -4.56 34.92
N GLU A 188 2.83 -3.93 34.39
CA GLU A 188 4.01 -3.68 35.22
C GLU A 188 3.51 -2.91 36.44
N PRO A 189 3.85 -3.34 37.66
CA PRO A 189 3.42 -2.63 38.86
C PRO A 189 3.99 -1.23 38.79
N VAL A 190 3.12 -0.27 38.52
CA VAL A 190 3.46 1.14 38.51
C VAL A 190 3.86 1.53 39.93
N MET A 191 5.12 1.93 40.09
CA MET A 191 5.71 2.53 41.30
C MET A 191 6.00 1.61 42.50
N GLU A 192 6.64 0.46 42.31
CA GLU A 192 7.29 -0.26 43.43
C GLU A 192 8.68 0.32 43.81
N ASP A 193 9.34 1.08 42.94
CA ASP A 193 10.66 1.67 43.22
C ASP A 193 10.62 2.95 44.09
N ILE A 194 9.44 3.51 44.36
CA ILE A 194 9.28 4.83 44.99
C ILE A 194 8.68 4.75 46.40
N ILE A 195 8.05 3.63 46.77
CA ILE A 195 7.37 3.49 48.06
C ILE A 195 8.17 2.49 48.92
N PRO A 196 8.58 2.84 50.15
CA PRO A 196 9.25 1.89 51.03
C PRO A 196 8.36 0.66 51.24
N ALA A 197 8.97 -0.52 51.14
CA ALA A 197 8.31 -1.82 51.12
C ALA A 197 7.19 -1.93 52.16
N VAL A 198 5.94 -1.94 51.68
CA VAL A 198 4.82 -2.40 52.50
C VAL A 198 4.99 -3.91 52.65
N PRO A 199 5.05 -4.47 53.87
CA PRO A 199 5.20 -5.91 54.04
C PRO A 199 4.01 -6.60 53.35
N PRO A 200 4.21 -7.78 52.74
CA PRO A 200 3.17 -8.39 51.93
C PRO A 200 1.94 -8.63 52.80
N GLN A 201 0.85 -7.91 52.50
CA GLN A 201 -0.47 -8.28 52.99
C GLN A 201 -0.77 -9.64 52.37
N ARG A 202 -0.65 -10.67 53.21
CA ARG A 202 -1.01 -12.04 52.87
C ARG A 202 -2.33 -12.02 52.12
N LEU A 203 -2.39 -12.74 51.01
CA LEU A 203 -3.61 -13.15 50.32
C LEU A 203 -4.64 -13.72 51.33
N GLN A 204 -5.37 -12.83 51.96
CA GLN A 204 -6.49 -13.10 52.86
C GLN A 204 -7.63 -12.26 52.33
N GLN A 205 -8.34 -12.77 51.31
CA GLN A 205 -9.77 -12.53 51.07
C GLN A 205 -10.29 -13.13 49.74
N ARG A 206 -9.94 -14.38 49.41
CA ARG A 206 -10.76 -15.18 48.46
C ARG A 206 -11.06 -16.61 48.93
N LYS A 207 -10.91 -16.87 50.23
CA LYS A 207 -11.62 -17.95 50.93
C LYS A 207 -12.54 -17.27 51.94
N ALA A 208 -13.84 -17.57 51.82
CA ALA A 208 -14.95 -17.20 52.73
C ALA A 208 -15.74 -15.90 52.41
N SER A 209 -16.63 -16.00 51.43
CA SER A 209 -18.07 -15.71 51.63
C SER A 209 -18.82 -16.47 50.54
N ARG A 210 -19.16 -17.74 50.79
CA ARG A 210 -20.41 -18.20 51.42
C ARG A 210 -21.63 -17.84 50.58
N TRP A 211 -22.27 -18.88 50.06
CA TRP A 211 -23.73 -19.06 50.10
C TRP A 211 -24.55 -17.82 49.75
N LEU A 212 -24.85 -17.68 48.45
CA LEU A 212 -26.21 -17.60 47.93
C LEU A 212 -26.22 -18.31 46.56
#